data_AF-A0A948V8D6-F1
#
_entry.id   AF-A0A948V8D6-F1
#
_cell.length_a   1.000
_cell.length_b   1.000
_cell.length_c   1.000
_cell.angle_alpha   90.00
_cell.angle_beta   90.00
_cell.angle_gamma   90.00
#
_symmetry.space_group_name_H-M   'P 1'
#
loop_
_entity.id
_entity.type
_entity.pdbx_description
1 polymer ?
#
loop_
_entity_poly.entity_id
_entity_poly.type
_entity_poly.pdbx_seq_one_letter_code
_entity_poly.pdbx_strand_id
1 'polypeptide(L)' 'MKIKFLGAAQTVTGSMHYLQINGSNILLDCGLFQGRRKESFERNRNLPFDASQVDAMILSHAHIDHSGNIPSLVSSGFR' A
#
# COMPACT_ATOMS: atom_id res chain seq x y z
N MET A 1 -6.81 3.88 -17.97
CA MET A 1 -6.64 3.23 -16.65
C MET A 1 -5.28 2.53 -16.64
N LYS A 2 -4.51 2.69 -15.56
CA LYS A 2 -3.24 1.97 -15.32
C LYS A 2 -3.24 1.42 -13.90
N ILE A 3 -2.69 0.24 -13.69
CA ILE A 3 -2.53 -0.38 -12.36
C ILE A 3 -1.06 -0.73 -12.13
N LYS A 4 -0.54 -0.43 -10.93
CA LYS A 4 0.78 -0.85 -10.47
C LYS A 4 0.60 -1.81 -9.28
N PHE A 5 1.18 -2.99 -9.39
CA PHE A 5 1.24 -3.98 -8.32
C PHE A 5 2.45 -3.68 -7.43
N LEU A 6 2.23 -3.20 -6.21
CA LEU A 6 3.29 -2.79 -5.28
C LEU A 6 3.54 -3.83 -4.17
N GLY A 7 2.59 -4.72 -3.95
CA GLY A 7 2.70 -5.87 -3.05
C GLY A 7 1.67 -6.95 -3.37
N ALA A 8 1.67 -8.05 -2.61
CA ALA A 8 0.94 -9.29 -2.95
C ALA A 8 1.20 -9.82 -4.38
N ALA A 9 2.34 -9.46 -4.99
CA ALA A 9 2.76 -9.92 -6.31
C ALA A 9 3.80 -11.03 -6.15
N GLN A 10 3.43 -12.26 -6.56
CA GLN A 10 4.21 -13.48 -6.31
C GLN A 10 4.49 -13.74 -4.82
N THR A 11 3.66 -13.18 -3.94
CA THR A 11 3.65 -13.39 -2.49
C THR A 11 2.24 -13.14 -1.96
N VAL A 12 1.92 -13.58 -0.74
CA VAL A 12 0.59 -13.43 -0.15
C VAL A 12 0.46 -12.10 0.62
N THR A 13 1.57 -11.55 1.12
CA THR A 13 1.52 -10.51 2.16
C THR A 13 1.77 -9.11 1.58
N GLY A 14 1.30 -8.09 2.31
CA GLY A 14 1.51 -6.69 1.95
C GLY A 14 0.71 -6.26 0.71
N SER A 15 -0.58 -6.61 0.63
CA SER A 15 -1.46 -6.18 -0.47
C SER A 15 -1.41 -4.67 -0.63
N MET A 16 -1.10 -4.21 -1.84
CA MET A 16 -0.96 -2.79 -2.16
C MET A 16 -0.99 -2.60 -3.68
N HIS A 17 -2.01 -1.92 -4.18
CA HIS A 17 -2.21 -1.70 -5.61
C HIS A 17 -2.51 -0.23 -5.88
N TYR A 18 -1.76 0.39 -6.78
CA TYR A 18 -1.93 1.80 -7.13
C TYR A 18 -2.61 1.93 -8.48
N LEU A 19 -3.81 2.51 -8.48
CA LEU A 19 -4.64 2.69 -9.66
C LEU A 19 -4.59 4.15 -10.10
N GLN A 20 -4.39 4.37 -11.40
CA GLN A 20 -4.49 5.67 -12.03
C GLN A 20 -5.61 5.64 -13.06
N ILE A 21 -6.70 6.33 -12.77
CA ILE A 21 -7.93 6.29 -13.57
C ILE A 21 -8.63 7.64 -13.52
N ASN A 22 -9.06 8.14 -14.68
CA ASN A 22 -9.84 9.38 -14.81
C ASN A 22 -9.22 10.61 -14.11
N GLY A 23 -7.89 10.69 -14.05
CA GLY A 23 -7.17 11.77 -13.38
C GLY A 23 -7.00 11.58 -11.87
N SER A 24 -7.55 10.51 -11.29
CA SER A 24 -7.41 10.17 -9.87
C SER A 24 -6.38 9.07 -9.64
N ASN A 25 -5.73 9.15 -8.48
CA ASN A 25 -4.79 8.22 -7.92
C ASN A 25 -5.44 7.50 -6.72
N ILE A 26 -5.80 6.23 -6.89
CA ILE A 26 -6.48 5.43 -5.88
C ILE A 26 -5.54 4.35 -5.39
N LEU A 27 -5.41 4.20 -4.07
CA LEU A 27 -4.70 3.10 -3.44
C LEU A 27 -5.71 2.03 -2.99
N LEU A 28 -5.61 0.82 -3.52
CA LEU A 28 -6.35 -0.34 -3.02
C LEU A 28 -5.46 -1.14 -2.07
N ASP A 29 -5.89 -1.22 -0.81
CA ASP A 29 -5.17 -1.75 0.35
C ASP A 29 -3.83 -1.05 0.66
N CYS A 30 -3.44 -1.11 1.93
CA CYS A 30 -2.13 -0.68 2.40
C CYS A 30 -1.64 -1.67 3.46
N GLY A 31 -1.31 -2.86 2.97
CA GLY A 31 -0.99 -4.02 3.77
C GLY A 31 0.42 -4.04 4.35
N LEU A 32 0.57 -4.69 5.51
CA LEU A 32 1.88 -4.97 6.08
C LEU A 32 2.50 -6.20 5.42
N PHE A 33 3.70 -6.05 4.86
CA PHE A 33 4.46 -7.18 4.33
C PHE A 33 5.05 -8.00 5.49
N GLN A 34 4.77 -9.30 5.48
CA GLN A 34 5.25 -10.28 6.45
C GLN A 34 6.22 -11.25 5.76
N GLY A 35 7.35 -11.52 6.40
CA GLY A 35 8.44 -12.30 5.82
C GLY A 35 9.69 -12.22 6.69
N ARG A 36 10.87 -12.24 6.06
CA ARG A 36 12.14 -12.11 6.80
C ARG A 36 12.23 -10.74 7.45
N ARG A 37 12.60 -10.70 8.74
CA ARG A 37 12.59 -9.49 9.58
C ARG A 37 13.18 -8.26 8.87
N LYS A 38 14.41 -8.34 8.34
CA LYS A 38 15.07 -7.21 7.69
C LYS A 38 14.27 -6.69 6.49
N GLU A 39 13.81 -7.58 5.62
CA GLU A 39 13.02 -7.21 4.44
C GLU A 39 11.68 -6.58 4.82
N SER A 40 10.96 -7.16 5.77
CA SER A 40 9.71 -6.59 6.29
C SER A 40 9.91 -5.20 6.87
N PHE A 41 10.98 -4.97 7.62
CA PHE A 41 11.27 -3.63 8.15
C PHE A 41 11.50 -2.61 7.03
N GLU A 42 12.30 -2.94 6.02
CA GLU A 42 12.60 -2.02 4.92
C GLU A 42 11.35 -1.72 4.07
N ARG A 43 10.58 -2.75 3.69
CA ARG A 43 9.40 -2.57 2.84
C ARG A 43 8.27 -1.82 3.52
N ASN A 44 8.05 -2.07 4.81
CA ASN A 44 6.95 -1.43 5.53
C ASN A 44 7.23 0.03 5.89
N ARG A 45 8.51 0.43 5.98
CA ARG A 45 8.90 1.83 6.29
C ARG A 45 9.01 2.73 5.07
N ASN A 46 9.21 2.16 3.88
CA ASN A 46 9.46 2.91 2.66
C ASN A 46 8.36 2.64 1.63
N LEU A 47 7.42 3.57 1.51
CA LEU A 47 6.39 3.50 0.47
C LEU A 47 7.01 3.78 -0.92
N PRO A 48 6.71 2.96 -1.95
CA PRO A 48 7.29 3.12 -3.28
C PRO A 48 6.58 4.20 -4.12
N PHE A 49 5.87 5.13 -3.48
CA PHE A 49 5.12 6.23 -4.09
C PHE A 49 4.98 7.39 -3.09
N ASP A 50 4.61 8.57 -3.60
CA ASP A 50 4.30 9.72 -2.76
C ASP A 50 2.88 9.59 -2.20
N ALA A 51 2.77 9.39 -0.88
CA ALA A 51 1.50 9.23 -0.19
C ALA A 51 0.60 10.49 -0.28
N SER A 52 1.18 11.68 -0.47
CA SER A 52 0.43 12.93 -0.61
C SER A 52 -0.32 13.05 -1.93
N GLN A 53 0.01 12.19 -2.91
CA GLN A 53 -0.64 12.15 -4.23
C GLN A 53 -1.81 11.17 -4.31
N VAL A 54 -2.09 10.42 -3.24
CA VAL A 54 -3.23 9.48 -3.18
C VAL A 54 -4.50 10.26 -2.85
N ASP A 55 -5.48 10.23 -3.75
CA ASP A 55 -6.76 10.92 -3.57
C ASP A 55 -7.72 10.12 -2.68
N ALA A 56 -7.64 8.78 -2.74
CA ALA A 56 -8.47 7.89 -1.94
C ALA A 56 -7.75 6.57 -1.68
N MET A 57 -7.96 6.04 -0.48
CA MET A 57 -7.54 4.69 -0.10
C MET A 57 -8.78 3.83 0.17
N ILE A 58 -8.85 2.67 -0.48
CA ILE A 58 -9.94 1.70 -0.31
C ILE A 58 -9.34 0.50 0.40
N LEU A 59 -9.89 0.16 1.57
CA LEU A 59 -9.54 -1.05 2.29
C LEU A 59 -10.55 -2.15 1.93
N SER A 60 -10.06 -3.27 1.39
CA SER A 60 -10.90 -4.41 1.04
C SER A 60 -11.51 -5.10 2.27
N HIS A 61 -10.71 -5.34 3.30
CA HIS A 61 -11.11 -5.95 4.57
C HIS A 61 -10.04 -5.76 5.65
N ALA A 62 -10.32 -6.18 6.88
CA ALA A 62 -9.53 -5.80 8.06
C ALA A 62 -8.22 -6.59 8.29
N HIS A 63 -7.90 -7.62 7.49
CA HIS A 63 -6.68 -8.41 7.73
C HIS A 63 -5.40 -7.56 7.64
N ILE A 64 -4.41 -7.90 8.47
CA ILE A 64 -3.21 -7.08 8.69
C ILE A 64 -2.33 -6.93 7.43
N ASP A 65 -2.34 -7.92 6.56
CA ASP A 65 -1.67 -7.90 5.26
C ASP A 65 -2.43 -7.07 4.20
N HIS A 66 -3.56 -6.45 4.57
CA HIS A 66 -4.31 -5.46 3.78
C HIS A 66 -4.43 -4.10 4.48
N SER A 67 -4.46 -4.07 5.82
CA SER A 67 -4.69 -2.87 6.63
C SER A 67 -3.47 -2.39 7.42
N GLY A 68 -2.48 -3.26 7.66
CA GLY A 68 -1.47 -3.04 8.70
C GLY A 68 -0.45 -1.94 8.43
N ASN A 69 -0.33 -1.45 7.19
CA ASN A 69 0.59 -0.37 6.82
C ASN A 69 -0.10 0.98 6.60
N ILE A 70 -1.42 1.07 6.84
CA ILE A 70 -2.17 2.34 6.82
C ILE A 70 -1.54 3.42 7.73
N PRO A 71 -1.03 3.11 8.94
CA PRO A 71 -0.39 4.14 9.76
C PRO A 71 0.82 4.80 9.09
N SER A 72 1.63 4.03 8.34
CA SER A 72 2.75 4.56 7.56
C SER A 72 2.26 5.45 6.42
N LEU A 73 1.18 5.06 5.74
CA LEU A 73 0.54 5.88 4.69
C LEU A 73 0.15 7.27 5.21
N VAL A 74 -0.55 7.33 6.34
CA VAL A 74 -0.94 8.61 6.98
C VAL A 74 0.29 9.40 7.42
N SER A 75 1.25 8.74 8.07
CA SER A 75 2.49 9.39 8.51
C SER A 75 3.33 9.95 7.34
N SER A 76 3.20 9.38 6.14
CA SER A 76 3.91 9.81 4.93
C SER A 76 3.19 10.91 4.15
N GLY A 77 2.03 11.40 4.62
CA GLY A 77 1.38 12.59 4.07
C GLY A 77 0.05 12.37 3.35
N PHE A 78 -0.49 11.14 3.35
CA PHE A 78 -1.88 10.92 2.94
C PHE A 78 -2.85 11.63 3.89
N ARG A 79 -3.89 12.28 3.35
CA ARG A 79 -4.85 13.10 4.09
C ARG A 79 -6.28 12.90 3.60
#